data_AF-A0A7H8S8V2-F1
#
_entry.id   AF-A0A7H8S8V2-F1
#
_cell.length_a   1.000
_cell.length_b   1.000
_cell.length_c   1.000
_cell.angle_alpha   90.00
_cell.angle_beta   90.00
_cell.angle_gamma   90.00
#
_symmetry.space_group_name_H-M   'P 1'
#
loop_
_entity.id
_entity.type
_entity.pdbx_description
1 polymer ?
#
loop_
_entity_poly.entity_id
_entity_poly.type
_entity_poly.pdbx_seq_one_letter_code
_entity_poly.pdbx_strand_id
1 'polypeptide(L)' 'MLTPFNEDGTLKEKGLREVVRHNIDEMNVNGLYVGGSTGESFLMDESNRKDLLKIVKEEAEMKTLIAPDLDHLNMRKQLS' A
#
# COMPACT_ATOMS: atom_id res chain seq x y z
N MET A 1 5.69 3.75 4.39
CA MET A 1 4.52 4.63 4.26
C MET A 1 3.57 4.30 5.40
N LEU A 2 2.95 5.30 6.04
CA LEU A 2 1.96 5.04 7.09
C LEU A 2 0.67 4.53 6.44
N THR A 3 0.09 3.44 6.95
CA THR A 3 -1.18 2.90 6.44
C THR A 3 -2.31 3.23 7.41
N PRO A 4 -3.21 4.17 7.10
CA PRO A 4 -4.26 4.56 8.02
C PRO A 4 -5.37 3.50 8.09
N PHE A 5 -5.76 3.14 9.31
CA PHE A 5 -6.85 2.23 9.62
C PHE A 5 -7.97 2.94 10.38
N ASN A 6 -9.18 2.41 10.26
CA ASN A 6 -10.29 2.73 11.14
C ASN A 6 -10.12 2.00 12.48
N GLU A 7 -10.90 2.40 13.49
CA GLU A 7 -10.84 1.78 14.83
C GLU A 7 -11.22 0.28 14.82
N ASP A 8 -11.98 -0.16 13.81
CA ASP A 8 -12.37 -1.55 13.59
C ASP A 8 -11.31 -2.39 12.85
N GLY A 9 -10.16 -1.80 12.51
CA GLY A 9 -9.07 -2.45 11.77
C GLY A 9 -9.26 -2.52 10.26
N THR A 10 -10.32 -1.91 9.70
CA THR A 10 -10.48 -1.78 8.24
C THR A 10 -9.64 -0.64 7.69
N LEU A 11 -9.27 -0.70 6.40
CA LEU A 11 -8.53 0.39 5.77
C LEU A 11 -9.32 1.69 5.71
N LYS A 12 -8.66 2.79 6.08
CA LYS A 12 -9.20 4.13 5.90
C LYS A 12 -8.85 4.65 4.51
N GLU A 13 -9.58 4.18 3.50
CA GLU A 13 -9.28 4.41 2.08
C GLU A 13 -8.99 5.88 1.73
N LYS A 14 -9.85 6.81 2.15
CA LYS A 14 -9.65 8.24 1.85
C LYS A 14 -8.32 8.76 2.39
N GLY A 15 -8.01 8.43 3.64
CA GLY A 15 -6.74 8.83 4.25
C GLY A 15 -5.54 8.16 3.58
N LEU A 16 -5.70 6.91 3.12
CA LEU A 16 -4.66 6.19 2.41
C LEU A 16 -4.35 6.85 1.06
N ARG A 17 -5.38 7.24 0.29
CA ARG A 17 -5.20 7.97 -0.98
C ARG A 17 -4.48 9.31 -0.77
N GLU A 18 -4.88 10.06 0.24
CA GLU A 18 -4.24 11.34 0.61
C GLU A 18 -2.76 11.14 0.97
N VAL A 19 -2.44 10.12 1.77
CA VAL A 19 -1.06 9.79 2.13
C VAL A 19 -0.25 9.39 0.90
N VAL A 20 -0.81 8.57 0.01
CA VAL A 20 -0.15 8.20 -1.25
C VAL A 20 0.18 9.46 -2.03
N ARG A 21 -0.83 10.27 -2.42
CA ARG A 21 -0.64 11.49 -3.21
C ARG A 21 0.33 12.48 -2.58
N HIS A 22 0.26 12.68 -1.26
CA HIS A 22 1.22 13.53 -0.55
C HIS A 22 2.68 13.06 -0.73
N ASN A 23 2.92 11.74 -0.66
CA ASN A 23 4.27 11.21 -0.88
C ASN A 23 4.73 11.41 -2.34
N ILE A 24 3.82 11.32 -3.31
CA ILE A 24 4.15 11.51 -4.74
C ILE A 24 4.38 12.97 -5.06
N ASP A 25 3.38 13.80 -4.78
CA ASP A 25 3.27 15.15 -5.30
C ASP A 25 4.11 16.13 -4.50
N GLU A 26 4.11 15.99 -3.17
CA GLU A 26 4.82 16.91 -2.28
C GLU A 26 6.23 16.39 -1.98
N MET A 27 6.35 15.11 -1.62
CA MET A 27 7.64 14.51 -1.24
C MET A 27 8.46 14.02 -2.43
N ASN A 28 7.87 13.98 -3.64
CA ASN A 28 8.54 13.60 -4.89
C ASN A 28 9.24 12.23 -4.84
N VAL A 29 8.65 11.26 -4.15
CA VAL A 29 9.23 9.91 -4.04
C VAL A 29 9.03 9.11 -5.34
N ASN A 30 10.04 8.33 -5.72
CA ASN A 30 9.99 7.48 -6.93
C ASN A 30 9.43 6.07 -6.69
N GLY A 31 9.05 5.75 -5.45
CA GLY A 31 8.50 4.45 -5.08
C GLY A 31 7.94 4.47 -3.66
N LEU A 32 6.95 3.63 -3.42
CA LEU A 32 6.32 3.46 -2.11
C LEU A 32 6.63 2.08 -1.54
N TYR A 33 7.08 2.06 -0.29
CA TYR A 33 7.20 0.84 0.51
C TYR A 33 5.96 0.69 1.38
N VAL A 34 5.20 -0.36 1.12
CA VAL A 34 3.82 -0.55 1.60
C VAL A 34 3.69 -1.90 2.29
N GLY A 35 3.14 -1.94 3.51
CA GLY A 35 3.02 -3.17 4.30
C GLY A 35 4.35 -3.62 4.91
N GLY A 36 5.02 -2.73 5.66
CA GLY A 36 6.36 -2.94 6.20
C GLY A 36 6.49 -4.02 7.29
N SER A 37 7.74 -4.40 7.60
CA SER A 37 8.15 -5.39 8.61
C SER A 37 7.73 -5.10 10.07
N THR A 38 7.00 -4.01 10.31
CA THR A 38 6.67 -3.51 11.65
C THR A 38 5.19 -3.75 11.96
N GLY A 39 4.78 -5.00 12.20
CA GLY A 39 3.48 -5.36 12.82
C GLY A 39 2.19 -5.05 12.04
N GLU A 40 2.18 -4.06 11.15
CA GLU A 40 1.02 -3.63 10.34
C GLU A 40 0.55 -4.75 9.40
N SER A 41 1.49 -5.53 8.85
CA SER A 41 1.17 -6.68 8.00
C SER A 41 0.63 -7.89 8.74
N PHE A 42 0.81 -7.97 10.07
CA PHE A 42 0.22 -9.03 10.89
C PHE A 42 -1.26 -8.73 11.21
N LEU A 43 -1.62 -7.44 11.22
CA LEU A 43 -2.99 -6.95 11.40
C LEU A 43 -3.76 -6.84 10.08
N MET A 44 -3.07 -6.86 8.93
CA MET A 44 -3.70 -6.87 7.60
C MET A 44 -4.04 -8.28 7.14
N ASP A 45 -5.34 -8.58 7.10
CA ASP A 45 -5.85 -9.72 6.35
C ASP A 45 -5.61 -9.59 4.83
N GLU A 46 -5.89 -10.66 4.09
CA GLU A 46 -5.66 -10.70 2.64
C GLU A 46 -6.53 -9.68 1.88
N SER A 47 -7.72 -9.34 2.41
CA SER A 47 -8.65 -8.39 1.78
C SER A 47 -8.08 -6.97 1.85
N ASN A 48 -7.78 -6.50 3.06
CA ASN A 48 -7.17 -5.20 3.27
C ASN A 48 -5.87 -5.07 2.46
N ARG A 49 -5.08 -6.14 2.37
CA ARG A 49 -3.85 -6.11 1.58
C ARG A 49 -4.10 -5.91 0.08
N LYS A 50 -5.10 -6.59 -0.49
CA LYS A 50 -5.49 -6.40 -1.90
C LYS A 50 -5.99 -4.98 -2.16
N ASP A 51 -6.80 -4.45 -1.24
CA ASP A 51 -7.34 -3.09 -1.34
C ASP A 51 -6.24 -2.03 -1.24
N LEU A 52 -5.29 -2.21 -0.32
CA LEU A 52 -4.10 -1.36 -0.20
C LEU A 52 -3.30 -1.32 -1.51
N LEU A 53 -2.97 -2.49 -2.07
CA LEU A 53 -2.23 -2.58 -3.34
C LEU A 53 -3.00 -1.94 -4.50
N LYS A 54 -4.31 -2.15 -4.56
CA LYS A 54 -5.19 -1.56 -5.57
C LYS A 54 -5.20 -0.03 -5.48
N ILE A 55 -5.45 0.52 -4.30
CA ILE A 55 -5.49 1.96 -4.06
C ILE A 55 -4.14 2.60 -4.42
N VAL A 56 -3.03 2.01 -3.97
CA VAL A 56 -1.70 2.53 -4.30
C VAL A 56 -1.45 2.49 -5.81
N LYS A 57 -1.85 1.41 -6.50
CA LYS A 57 -1.72 1.31 -7.96
C LYS A 57 -2.54 2.38 -8.69
N GLU A 58 -3.78 2.61 -8.27
CA GLU A 58 -4.68 3.61 -8.85
C GLU A 58 -4.14 5.04 -8.69
N GLU A 59 -3.60 5.37 -7.51
CA GLU A 59 -3.14 6.74 -7.22
C GLU A 59 -1.75 7.05 -7.76
N ALA A 60 -0.90 6.02 -7.85
CA ALA A 60 0.53 6.22 -8.03
C ALA A 60 1.02 6.05 -9.47
N GLU A 61 0.35 5.25 -10.32
CA GLU A 61 0.85 4.84 -11.65
C GLU A 61 2.36 4.48 -11.66
N MET A 62 2.88 4.06 -10.50
CA MET A 62 4.30 4.14 -10.21
C MET A 62 5.06 2.95 -10.79
N LYS A 63 6.31 3.20 -11.18
CA LYS A 63 7.23 2.17 -11.69
C LYS A 63 7.60 1.12 -10.64
N THR A 64 7.56 1.46 -9.35
CA THR A 64 8.05 0.57 -8.29
C THR A 64 7.19 0.66 -7.03
N LEU A 65 6.46 -0.41 -6.75
CA LEU A 65 5.77 -0.68 -5.48
C LEU A 65 6.51 -1.81 -4.77
N ILE A 66 6.90 -1.61 -3.51
CA ILE A 66 7.59 -2.65 -2.72
C ILE A 66 6.69 -3.05 -1.56
N ALA A 67 6.14 -4.26 -1.63
CA ALA A 67 5.38 -4.89 -0.56
C ALA A 67 6.18 -6.08 0.04
N PRO A 68 6.86 -5.90 1.18
CA PRO A 68 7.87 -6.85 1.67
C PRO A 68 7.28 -8.18 2.14
N ASP A 69 6.05 -8.21 2.63
CA ASP A 69 5.40 -9.46 3.04
C ASP A 69 4.81 -10.25 1.85
N LEU A 70 4.91 -9.72 0.62
CA LEU A 70 4.49 -10.41 -0.61
C LEU A 70 5.62 -11.18 -1.30
N ASP A 71 6.79 -11.29 -0.66
CA ASP A 71 7.98 -11.96 -1.24
C ASP A 71 7.75 -13.46 -1.58
N HIS A 72 6.64 -14.05 -1.15
CA HIS A 72 6.25 -15.42 -1.53
C HIS A 72 5.27 -15.52 -2.72
N LEU A 73 4.61 -14.42 -3.12
CA LEU A 73 3.54 -14.47 -4.13
C LEU A 73 3.78 -13.49 -5.28
N ASN A 74 4.80 -13.79 -6.09
CA ASN A 74 4.85 -13.49 -7.52
C ASN A 74 4.13 -12.19 -7.98
N MET A 75 4.76 -11.03 -7.72
CA MET A 75 4.32 -9.71 -8.22
C MET A 75 4.12 -9.64 -9.75
N ARG A 76 4.68 -10.59 -10.52
CA ARG A 76 4.51 -10.66 -11.99
C ARG A 76 3.09 -11.01 -12.46
N LYS A 77 2.21 -11.53 -11.59
CA LYS A 77 0.85 -11.96 -11.98
C LYS A 77 -0.28 -10.97 -11.69
N GLN A 78 -0.04 -9.90 -10.93
CA GLN A 78 -1.08 -8.87 -10.66
C GLN A 78 -0.90 -7.59 -11.49
N LEU A 79 0.14 -7.56 -12.33
CA LEU A 79 0.43 -6.49 -13.28
C LEU A 79 0.06 -6.85 -14.73
N SER A 80 -0.49 -8.05 -14.96
CA SER A 80 -1.01 -8.53 -16.25
C SER A 80 -2.51 -8.37 -16.36
#